data_AF-A0ABD4S9Z8-F1
#
_entry.id   AF-A0ABD4S9Z8-F1
#
_cell.length_a   1.000
_cell.length_b   1.000
_cell.length_c   1.000
_cell.angle_alpha   90.00
_cell.angle_beta   90.00
_cell.angle_gamma   90.00
#
_symmetry.space_group_name_H-M   'P 1'
#
loop_
_entity.id
_entity.type
_entity.pdbx_description
1 polymer ?
#
loop_
_entity_poly.entity_id
_entity_poly.type
_entity_poly.pdbx_seq_one_letter_code
_entity_poly.pdbx_strand_id
1 'polypeptide(L)' 'MMTQVQELQMFWNDWGNHDLSFYKVYVQCGAITKEDYKTVTGQDYDAVAETQPS' A
#
# COMPACT_ATOMS: atom_id res chain seq x y z
N MET A 1 -7.91 9.24 16.44
CA MET A 1 -8.29 8.55 15.20
C MET A 1 -7.00 8.05 14.56
N MET A 2 -6.95 6.82 14.05
CA MET A 2 -5.74 6.28 13.41
C MET A 2 -5.45 6.99 12.10
N THR A 3 -4.19 7.06 11.68
CA THR A 3 -3.83 7.55 10.35
C THR A 3 -4.11 6.49 9.29
N GLN A 4 -4.24 6.91 8.02
CA GLN A 4 -4.47 5.96 6.92
C GLN A 4 -3.35 4.91 6.83
N VAL A 5 -2.09 5.30 7.07
CA VAL A 5 -0.94 4.37 7.06
C VAL A 5 -1.05 3.33 8.17
N GLN A 6 -1.45 3.74 9.38
CA GLN A 6 -1.61 2.83 10.52
C GLN A 6 -2.73 1.81 10.28
N GLU A 7 -3.84 2.23 9.68
CA GLU A 7 -4.94 1.33 9.29
C GLU A 7 -4.48 0.30 8.25
N LEU A 8 -3.75 0.76 7.23
CA LEU A 8 -3.21 -0.12 6.19
C LEU A 8 -2.17 -1.11 6.73
N GLN A 9 -1.35 -0.69 7.70
CA GLN A 9 -0.44 -1.59 8.42
C GLN A 9 -1.19 -2.66 9.21
N MET A 10 -2.35 -2.33 9.81
CA MET A 10 -3.19 -3.32 10.48
C MET A 10 -3.76 -4.33 9.47
N PHE A 11 -4.24 -3.86 8.32
CA PHE A 11 -4.72 -4.77 7.27
C PHE A 11 -3.63 -5.72 6.75
N TRP A 12 -2.40 -5.21 6.64
CA TRP A 12 -1.26 -6.01 6.20
C TRP A 12 -0.82 -7.02 7.25
N ASN A 13 -0.57 -6.56 8.49
CA ASN A 13 0.06 -7.39 9.53
C ASN A 13 -0.92 -8.27 10.30
N ASP A 14 -2.10 -7.73 10.64
CA ASP A 14 -3.05 -8.41 11.51
C ASP A 14 -4.12 -9.16 10.73
N TRP A 15 -4.58 -8.61 9.59
CA TRP A 15 -5.66 -9.19 8.79
C TRP A 15 -5.15 -9.97 7.57
N GLY A 16 -3.84 -9.94 7.31
CA GLY A 16 -3.17 -10.74 6.29
C GLY A 16 -3.56 -10.37 4.85
N ASN A 17 -4.04 -9.15 4.60
CA ASN A 17 -4.28 -8.70 3.23
C ASN A 17 -2.96 -8.32 2.58
N HIS A 18 -2.41 -9.22 1.76
CA HIS A 18 -1.15 -8.99 1.05
C HIS A 18 -1.34 -8.66 -0.44
N ASP A 19 -2.56 -8.30 -0.87
CA ASP A 19 -2.80 -7.86 -2.23
C ASP A 19 -2.25 -6.45 -2.46
N LEU A 20 -1.10 -6.36 -3.12
CA LEU A 20 -0.43 -5.11 -3.47
C LEU A 20 -1.33 -4.16 -4.27
N SER A 21 -2.24 -4.69 -5.09
CA SER A 21 -3.16 -3.89 -5.91
C SER A 21 -4.11 -3.07 -5.03
N PHE A 22 -4.55 -3.64 -3.90
CA PHE A 22 -5.36 -2.94 -2.91
C PHE A 22 -4.65 -1.70 -2.37
N TYR A 23 -3.38 -1.83 -1.96
CA TYR A 23 -2.59 -0.71 -1.42
C TYR A 23 -2.20 0.33 -2.49
N LYS A 24 -2.00 -0.11 -3.73
CA LYS A 24 -1.71 0.81 -4.86
C LYS A 24 -2.84 1.82 -5.08
N VAL A 25 -4.10 1.43 -4.89
CA VAL A 25 -5.25 2.33 -5.03
C VAL A 25 -5.13 3.51 -4.05
N TYR A 26 -4.67 3.29 -2.82
CA TYR A 26 -4.49 4.38 -1.84
C TYR A 26 -3.43 5.39 -2.27
N VAL A 27 -2.37 4.93 -2.97
CA VAL A 27 -1.37 5.82 -3.58
C VAL A 27 -2.00 6.60 -4.74
N GLN A 28 -2.75 5.92 -5.61
CA GLN A 28 -3.39 6.54 -6.78
C GLN A 28 -4.45 7.58 -6.39
N CYS A 29 -5.16 7.36 -5.29
CA CYS A 29 -6.11 8.31 -4.72
C CYS A 29 -5.42 9.46 -3.93
N GLY A 30 -4.09 9.45 -3.80
CA GLY A 30 -3.35 10.42 -3.00
C GLY A 30 -3.60 10.32 -1.49
N ALA A 31 -4.15 9.19 -1.02
CA ALA A 31 -4.44 8.95 0.39
C ALA A 31 -3.18 8.59 1.18
N ILE A 32 -2.19 7.99 0.52
CA ILE A 32 -0.84 7.73 1.05
C ILE A 32 0.21 8.03 -0.02
N THR A 33 1.47 8.21 0.40
CA THR A 33 2.59 8.37 -0.54
C THR A 33 3.13 7.02 -1.03
N LYS A 34 3.99 7.05 -2.06
CA LYS A 34 4.74 5.85 -2.50
C LYS A 34 5.68 5.31 -1.40
N GLU A 35 6.21 6.18 -0.56
CA GLU A 35 7.06 5.80 0.58
C GLU A 35 6.24 5.10 1.68
N ASP A 36 5.03 5.58 1.93
CA ASP A 36 4.10 4.94 2.86
C ASP A 36 3.70 3.55 2.35
N TYR A 37 3.44 3.40 1.05
CA TYR A 37 3.16 2.09 0.44
C TYR A 37 4.29 1.09 0.72
N LYS A 38 5.55 1.52 0.56
CA LYS A 38 6.72 0.71 0.88
C LYS A 38 6.83 0.41 2.37
N THR A 39 6.44 1.36 3.22
CA THR A 39 6.41 1.18 4.68
C THR A 39 5.35 0.16 5.11
N VAL A 40 4.21 0.10 4.43
CA VAL A 40 3.13 -0.86 4.72
C VAL A 40 3.46 -2.25 4.18
N THR A 41 3.83 -2.33 2.91
CA THR A 41 3.91 -3.61 2.16
C THR A 41 5.32 -4.19 2.07
N GLY A 42 6.34 -3.37 2.37
CA GLY A 42 7.75 -3.68 2.11
C GLY A 42 8.15 -3.61 0.63
N GLN A 43 7.21 -3.38 -0.28
CA GLN A 43 7.46 -3.39 -1.73
C GLN A 43 7.67 -1.99 -2.28
N ASP A 44 8.51 -1.88 -3.30
CA ASP A 44 8.69 -0.62 -4.01
C ASP A 44 7.50 -0.37 -4.96
N TYR A 45 6.86 0.80 -4.84
CA TYR A 45 5.65 1.11 -5.61
C TYR A 45 5.92 1.12 -7.12
N ASP A 46 7.01 1.76 -7.54
CA ASP A 46 7.29 1.95 -8.97
C ASP A 46 7.67 0.62 -9.63
N ALA A 47 8.47 -0.22 -8.96
CA ALA A 47 8.79 -1.56 -9.46
C ALA A 47 7.55 -2.48 -9.59
N VAL A 48 6.58 -2.37 -8.68
CA VAL A 48 5.33 -3.13 -8.74
C VAL A 48 4.36 -2.53 -9.78
N ALA A 49 4.38 -1.22 -9.98
CA ALA A 49 3.57 -0.56 -10.99
C ALA A 49 4.01 -0.93 -12.42
N GLU A 50 5.31 -1.08 -12.66
CA GLU A 50 5.86 -1.47 -13.97
C GLU A 50 5.56 -2.93 -14.35
N THR A 51 5.37 -3.81 -13.37
CA THR A 51 5.20 -5.26 -13.58
C THR A 51 3.74 -5.71 -13.65
N GLN A 52 2.79 -4.85 -13.25
CA GLN A 52 1.36 -5.13 -13.34
C GLN A 52 0.73 -4.30 -14.48
N PRO A 53 0.00 -4.93 -15.42
CA PRO A 53 -0.74 -4.19 -16.45
C PRO A 53 -1.76 -3.24 -15.80
N SER A 54 -1.88 -2.04 -16.38
CA SER A 54 -2.80 -0.98 -15.95
C SER A 54 -4.27 -1.35 -16.14
#